data_AF-A0A432HGP2-F1
#
_entry.id   AF-A0A432HGP2-F1
#
_cell.length_a   1.000
_cell.length_b   1.000
_cell.length_c   1.000
_cell.angle_alpha   90.00
_cell.angle_beta   90.00
_cell.angle_gamma   90.00
#
_symmetry.space_group_name_H-M   'P 1'
#
loop_
_entity.id
_entity.type
_entity.pdbx_description
1 polymer ?
#
loop_
_entity_poly.entity_id
_entity_poly.type
_entity_poly.pdbx_seq_one_letter_code
_entity_poly.pdbx_strand_id
1 'polypeptide(L)'
;MHKVSIALLCIIGVAVLGITTGMAGSEVASSSDETMCIPMGILTLEAPETIDAKRAAVDFPHSAHFEYACMTCHHQWTAEEPVQSCQTTGCHDLDTPPGPGNSDESILYFKNAFHKSCLGCHRRIKALNKKVAMTIGGSDNRVRPTGPTGCTRCHPK
;
A
#
# COMPACT_ATOMS: atom_id res chain seq x y z
N MET A 1 43.69 43.75 -50.27
CA MET A 1 43.06 43.36 -48.98
C MET A 1 41.73 42.68 -49.30
N HIS A 2 41.41 41.52 -48.70
CA HIS A 2 40.22 40.62 -48.87
C HIS A 2 40.50 39.17 -49.30
N LYS A 3 41.75 38.73 -49.53
CA LYS A 3 42.04 37.32 -49.87
C LYS A 3 42.65 36.48 -48.72
N VAL A 4 42.85 37.08 -47.54
CA VAL A 4 43.49 36.42 -46.39
C VAL A 4 42.45 35.98 -45.32
N SER A 5 41.20 36.43 -45.39
CA SER A 5 40.15 36.02 -44.42
C SER A 5 39.36 34.77 -44.81
N ILE A 6 39.53 34.22 -46.01
CA ILE A 6 38.72 33.07 -46.48
C ILE A 6 39.42 31.73 -46.20
N ALA A 7 40.76 31.73 -46.10
CA ALA A 7 41.53 30.51 -45.85
C ALA A 7 41.65 30.14 -44.35
N LEU A 8 41.22 31.00 -43.43
CA LEU A 8 41.27 30.76 -41.98
C LEU A 8 39.91 30.35 -41.38
N LEU A 9 38.84 30.37 -42.18
CA LEU A 9 37.61 29.60 -41.96
C LEU A 9 37.80 28.12 -42.39
N CYS A 10 39.03 27.65 -42.11
CA CYS A 10 39.65 26.38 -42.37
C CYS A 10 38.82 25.17 -41.98
N ILE A 11 38.50 25.09 -40.71
CA ILE A 11 38.75 23.81 -40.03
C ILE A 11 37.60 23.42 -39.09
N ILE A 12 36.58 24.27 -38.98
CA ILE A 12 35.47 24.10 -38.04
C ILE A 12 34.24 23.42 -38.70
N GLY A 13 34.08 23.51 -40.02
CA GLY A 13 32.91 22.96 -40.73
C GLY A 13 32.96 21.44 -41.00
N VAL A 14 34.14 20.81 -40.93
CA VAL A 14 34.31 19.37 -41.25
C VAL A 14 34.30 18.48 -40.00
N ALA A 15 34.29 19.07 -38.80
CA ALA A 15 34.22 18.32 -37.54
C ALA A 15 32.80 17.87 -37.13
N VAL A 16 31.77 18.15 -37.94
CA VAL A 16 30.36 17.85 -37.60
C VAL A 16 29.80 16.62 -38.36
N LEU A 17 30.59 15.96 -39.22
CA LEU A 17 30.10 14.88 -40.10
C LEU A 17 30.89 13.56 -40.01
N GLY A 18 31.54 13.27 -38.87
CA GLY A 18 32.55 12.21 -38.78
C GLY A 18 32.47 11.20 -37.63
N ILE A 19 31.34 11.05 -36.92
CA ILE A 19 31.19 9.97 -35.91
C ILE A 19 29.82 9.30 -36.06
N THR A 20 29.65 8.55 -37.14
CA THR A 20 28.55 7.56 -37.27
C THR A 20 29.16 6.24 -37.70
N THR A 21 29.65 5.45 -36.75
CA THR A 21 29.73 3.98 -36.81
C THR A 21 30.22 3.44 -35.48
N GLY A 22 29.44 2.53 -34.87
CA GLY A 22 29.99 1.50 -33.99
C GLY A 22 29.64 1.58 -32.50
N MET A 23 28.35 1.46 -32.15
CA MET A 23 27.96 0.79 -30.90
C MET A 23 26.91 -0.27 -31.23
N ALA A 24 27.40 -1.42 -31.70
CA ALA A 24 26.69 -2.68 -31.52
C ALA A 24 27.00 -3.17 -30.10
N GLY A 25 25.98 -3.60 -29.38
CA GLY A 25 26.14 -4.30 -28.10
C GLY A 25 26.00 -3.43 -26.87
N SER A 26 24.76 -3.17 -26.45
CA SER A 26 24.29 -3.45 -25.09
C SER A 26 22.78 -3.37 -25.15
N GLU A 27 22.23 -4.55 -25.42
CA GLU A 27 20.94 -5.03 -24.96
C GLU A 27 20.38 -4.14 -23.87
N VAL A 28 19.18 -3.62 -24.12
CA VAL A 28 18.29 -3.00 -23.14
C VAL A 28 18.56 -3.59 -21.76
N ALA A 29 19.29 -2.84 -20.93
CA ALA A 29 19.29 -3.11 -19.50
C ALA A 29 17.82 -3.06 -19.13
N SER A 30 17.31 -4.25 -18.78
CA SER A 30 15.98 -4.47 -18.25
C SER A 30 15.78 -3.48 -17.10
N SER A 31 15.28 -2.27 -17.40
CA SER A 31 14.45 -1.57 -16.44
C SER A 31 13.19 -2.41 -16.44
N SER A 32 13.19 -3.42 -15.56
CA SER A 32 11.96 -4.02 -15.10
C SER A 32 11.01 -2.86 -14.87
N ASP A 33 9.97 -2.83 -15.67
CA ASP A 33 8.78 -2.07 -15.39
C ASP A 33 8.27 -2.68 -14.08
N GLU A 34 8.76 -2.13 -12.95
CA GLU A 34 8.45 -2.56 -11.57
C GLU A 34 6.97 -2.24 -11.31
N THR A 35 6.11 -2.97 -12.00
CA THR A 35 4.66 -2.84 -11.93
C THR A 35 4.19 -3.57 -10.68
N MET A 36 3.94 -2.80 -9.63
CA MET A 36 3.37 -3.34 -8.39
C MET A 36 1.92 -3.79 -8.64
N CYS A 37 1.70 -5.11 -8.66
CA CYS A 37 0.38 -5.70 -8.75
C CYS A 37 -0.41 -5.48 -7.45
N ILE A 38 -1.43 -4.63 -7.49
CA ILE A 38 -2.37 -4.46 -6.37
C ILE A 38 -3.60 -5.35 -6.64
N PRO A 39 -3.98 -6.24 -5.71
CA PRO A 39 -5.16 -7.08 -5.89
C PRO A 39 -6.43 -6.23 -5.81
N MET A 40 -7.03 -5.96 -6.98
CA MET A 40 -8.25 -5.15 -7.12
C MET A 40 -9.55 -5.91 -6.78
N GLY A 41 -9.47 -7.23 -6.65
CA GLY A 41 -10.59 -8.10 -6.28
C GLY A 41 -10.95 -8.06 -4.80
N ILE A 42 -11.89 -8.91 -4.42
CA ILE A 42 -12.18 -9.21 -3.02
C ILE A 42 -11.16 -10.23 -2.56
N LEU A 43 -10.37 -9.88 -1.54
CA LEU A 43 -9.54 -10.84 -0.83
C LEU A 43 -10.33 -11.43 0.33
N THR A 44 -10.11 -12.69 0.63
CA THR A 44 -10.71 -13.35 1.78
C THR A 44 -9.68 -13.45 2.88
N LEU A 45 -9.94 -12.81 4.03
CA LEU A 45 -9.11 -12.88 5.23
C LEU A 45 -9.65 -13.96 6.15
N GLU A 46 -8.81 -14.97 6.39
CA GLU A 46 -9.15 -16.13 7.21
C GLU A 46 -8.34 -16.14 8.51
N ALA A 47 -8.86 -16.88 9.49
CA ALA A 47 -8.08 -17.21 10.67
C ALA A 47 -6.91 -18.13 10.29
N PRO A 48 -5.83 -18.15 11.08
CA PRO A 48 -4.78 -19.16 10.95
C PRO A 48 -5.36 -20.58 10.88
N GLU A 49 -4.86 -21.43 10.00
CA GLU A 49 -5.34 -22.81 9.79
C GLU A 49 -5.20 -23.69 11.04
N THR A 50 -4.30 -23.31 11.94
CA THR A 50 -4.00 -23.97 13.22
C THR A 50 -5.14 -23.86 14.24
N ILE A 51 -6.15 -23.02 13.99
CA ILE A 51 -7.27 -22.81 14.92
C ILE A 51 -8.63 -23.04 14.27
N ASP A 52 -9.55 -23.58 15.07
CA ASP A 52 -10.97 -23.67 14.69
C ASP A 52 -11.62 -22.27 14.77
N ALA A 53 -11.88 -21.70 13.59
CA ALA A 53 -12.39 -20.34 13.44
C ALA A 53 -13.86 -20.24 13.89
N LYS A 54 -14.11 -19.53 14.99
CA LYS A 54 -15.48 -19.28 15.51
C LYS A 54 -16.30 -18.28 14.69
N ARG A 55 -15.74 -17.71 13.62
CA ARG A 55 -16.33 -16.66 12.79
C ARG A 55 -15.98 -16.93 11.34
N ALA A 56 -16.90 -16.61 10.43
CA ALA A 56 -16.65 -16.69 9.00
C ALA A 56 -15.47 -15.80 8.59
N ALA A 57 -14.85 -16.16 7.47
CA ALA A 57 -13.85 -15.33 6.80
C ALA A 57 -14.40 -13.94 6.46
N VAL A 58 -13.50 -12.97 6.31
CA VAL A 58 -13.85 -11.58 6.04
C VAL A 58 -13.47 -11.22 4.61
N ASP A 59 -14.44 -10.74 3.86
CA ASP A 59 -14.20 -10.12 2.55
C ASP A 59 -13.53 -8.76 2.72
N PHE A 60 -12.41 -8.58 2.05
CA PHE A 60 -11.56 -7.40 2.10
C PHE A 60 -11.28 -6.87 0.68
N PRO A 61 -12.05 -5.86 0.22
CA PRO A 61 -11.78 -5.17 -1.03
C PRO A 61 -10.76 -4.04 -0.82
N HIS A 62 -9.57 -4.17 -1.40
CA HIS A 62 -8.54 -3.12 -1.36
C HIS A 62 -9.03 -1.80 -1.97
N SER A 63 -9.82 -1.88 -3.04
CA SER A 63 -10.38 -0.72 -3.75
C SER A 63 -11.21 0.21 -2.84
N ALA A 64 -11.85 -0.32 -1.79
CA ALA A 64 -12.60 0.48 -0.82
C ALA A 64 -11.71 1.26 0.17
N HIS A 65 -10.39 1.06 0.12
CA HIS A 65 -9.41 1.61 1.06
C HIS A 65 -8.32 2.44 0.36
N PHE A 66 -8.43 2.74 -0.93
CA PHE A 66 -7.42 3.50 -1.68
C PHE A 66 -7.31 4.99 -1.30
N GLU A 67 -8.22 5.52 -0.50
CA GLU A 67 -8.05 6.83 0.13
C GLU A 67 -6.97 6.83 1.23
N TYR A 68 -6.47 5.65 1.64
CA TYR A 68 -5.43 5.50 2.66
C TYR A 68 -4.11 5.09 2.01
N ALA A 69 -3.01 5.65 2.51
CA ALA A 69 -1.68 5.20 2.10
C ALA A 69 -1.47 3.73 2.47
N CYS A 70 -0.81 2.95 1.60
CA CYS A 70 -0.58 1.51 1.79
C CYS A 70 0.05 1.19 3.16
N MET A 71 1.02 2.01 3.59
CA MET A 71 1.73 1.90 4.85
C MET A 71 0.85 2.15 6.09
N THR A 72 -0.39 2.63 5.91
CA THR A 72 -1.37 2.72 7.00
C THR A 72 -1.73 1.33 7.53
N CYS A 73 -1.79 0.35 6.65
CA CYS A 73 -2.10 -1.04 6.98
C CYS A 73 -0.84 -1.92 6.93
N HIS A 74 -0.06 -1.81 5.86
CA HIS A 74 1.24 -2.48 5.72
C HIS A 74 2.33 -1.66 6.39
N HIS A 75 2.23 -1.50 7.71
CA HIS A 75 3.03 -0.54 8.47
C HIS A 75 4.52 -0.89 8.60
N GLN A 76 4.95 -2.08 8.14
CA GLN A 76 6.36 -2.46 8.03
C GLN A 76 6.87 -2.42 6.57
N TRP A 77 6.00 -2.11 5.61
CA TRP A 77 6.37 -2.13 4.21
C TRP A 77 7.14 -0.87 3.82
N THR A 78 8.31 -1.04 3.20
CA THR A 78 9.24 0.04 2.82
C THR A 78 9.15 0.45 1.35
N ALA A 79 8.22 -0.13 0.57
CA ALA A 79 8.11 0.04 -0.88
C ALA A 79 9.29 -0.51 -1.72
N GLU A 80 10.26 -1.14 -1.08
CA GLU A 80 11.41 -1.78 -1.74
C GLU A 80 11.21 -3.29 -1.90
N GLU A 81 10.46 -3.91 -0.99
CA GLU A 81 10.25 -5.35 -0.91
C GLU A 81 8.79 -5.73 -1.22
N PRO A 82 8.50 -6.99 -1.60
CA PRO A 82 7.13 -7.47 -1.70
C PRO A 82 6.36 -7.30 -0.37
N VAL A 83 5.07 -6.97 -0.49
CA VAL A 83 4.19 -6.82 0.66
C VAL A 83 4.00 -8.17 1.37
N GLN A 84 4.29 -8.21 2.67
CA GLN A 84 4.14 -9.41 3.50
C GLN A 84 2.73 -9.53 4.12
N SER A 85 2.34 -10.77 4.43
CA SER A 85 1.15 -11.06 5.23
C SER A 85 1.34 -10.57 6.66
N CYS A 86 0.25 -10.15 7.31
CA CYS A 86 0.24 -9.78 8.73
C CYS A 86 0.69 -10.93 9.64
N GLN A 87 0.43 -12.18 9.23
CA GLN A 87 0.69 -13.40 10.02
C GLN A 87 2.02 -14.08 9.64
N THR A 88 2.90 -13.39 8.90
CA THR A 88 4.28 -13.87 8.65
C THR A 88 4.97 -14.14 9.99
N THR A 89 5.78 -15.20 10.07
CA THR A 89 6.51 -15.56 11.29
C THR A 89 7.26 -14.36 11.88
N GLY A 90 7.09 -14.13 13.19
CA GLY A 90 7.64 -12.98 13.91
C GLY A 90 6.82 -11.69 13.82
N CYS A 91 5.65 -11.72 13.15
CA CYS A 91 4.75 -10.56 13.04
C CYS A 91 3.52 -10.72 13.94
N HIS A 92 2.33 -10.89 13.36
CA HIS A 92 1.08 -11.14 14.10
C HIS A 92 0.68 -12.61 13.98
N ASP A 93 1.61 -13.49 14.35
CA ASP A 93 1.60 -14.94 14.12
C ASP A 93 1.22 -15.76 15.35
N LEU A 94 0.83 -15.13 16.47
CA LEU A 94 0.29 -15.87 17.60
C LEU A 94 -1.18 -16.19 17.35
N ASP A 95 -1.54 -17.46 17.53
CA ASP A 95 -2.90 -17.98 17.33
C ASP A 95 -3.74 -17.98 18.61
N THR A 96 -3.07 -17.89 19.76
CA THR A 96 -3.70 -17.86 21.08
C THR A 96 -3.51 -16.49 21.73
N PRO A 97 -4.51 -16.01 22.49
CA PRO A 97 -4.35 -14.77 23.21
C PRO A 97 -3.26 -14.94 24.29
N PRO A 98 -2.34 -13.98 24.44
CA PRO A 98 -1.35 -14.04 25.51
C PRO A 98 -2.04 -13.90 26.87
N GLY A 99 -1.34 -14.34 27.91
CA GLY A 99 -1.82 -14.29 29.29
C GLY A 99 -2.14 -12.86 29.75
N PRO A 100 -3.00 -12.70 30.78
CA PRO A 100 -3.28 -11.40 31.36
C PRO A 100 -1.98 -10.73 31.86
N GLY A 101 -1.72 -9.50 31.43
CA GLY A 101 -0.53 -8.73 31.82
C GLY A 101 0.56 -8.64 30.74
N ASN A 102 0.53 -9.46 29.70
CA ASN A 102 1.50 -9.42 28.60
C ASN A 102 1.06 -8.43 27.51
N SER A 103 1.17 -7.12 27.78
CA SER A 103 0.81 -6.07 26.81
C SER A 103 1.58 -6.16 25.51
N ASP A 104 2.84 -6.59 25.60
CA ASP A 104 3.78 -6.52 24.48
C ASP A 104 3.54 -7.69 23.51
N GLU A 105 3.16 -8.86 23.99
CA GLU A 105 2.72 -10.00 23.16
C GLU A 105 1.31 -9.80 22.60
N SER A 106 0.51 -8.91 23.21
CA SER A 106 -0.88 -8.66 22.81
C SER A 106 -1.01 -8.22 21.35
N ILE A 107 0.00 -7.55 20.81
CA ILE A 107 0.01 -7.13 19.41
C ILE A 107 0.37 -8.29 18.47
N LEU A 108 1.14 -9.28 18.92
CA LEU A 108 1.52 -10.46 18.12
C LEU A 108 0.31 -11.41 17.90
N TYR A 109 -0.72 -11.31 18.75
CA TYR A 109 -1.96 -12.06 18.55
C TYR A 109 -2.73 -11.56 17.30
N PHE A 110 -2.88 -12.44 16.29
CA PHE A 110 -3.44 -12.07 14.98
C PHE A 110 -4.78 -11.32 15.11
N LYS A 111 -5.68 -11.83 15.96
CA LYS A 111 -7.01 -11.26 16.17
C LYS A 111 -6.94 -9.83 16.70
N ASN A 112 -5.97 -9.51 17.54
CA ASN A 112 -5.78 -8.16 18.07
C ASN A 112 -5.25 -7.23 16.98
N ALA A 113 -4.31 -7.69 16.15
CA ALA A 113 -3.80 -6.92 15.02
C ALA A 113 -4.92 -6.49 14.06
N PHE A 114 -5.70 -7.46 13.56
CA PHE A 114 -6.82 -7.19 12.64
C PHE A 114 -7.89 -6.29 13.29
N HIS A 115 -8.36 -6.59 14.51
CA HIS A 115 -9.37 -5.76 15.14
C HIS A 115 -8.86 -4.35 15.50
N LYS A 116 -7.59 -4.20 15.88
CA LYS A 116 -7.03 -2.88 16.14
C LYS A 116 -6.98 -2.03 14.86
N SER A 117 -6.53 -2.61 13.75
CA SER A 117 -6.43 -1.92 12.46
C SER A 117 -7.81 -1.62 11.88
N CYS A 118 -8.60 -2.65 11.57
CA CYS A 118 -9.86 -2.52 10.85
C CYS A 118 -10.94 -1.84 11.71
N LEU A 119 -11.23 -2.44 12.87
CA LEU A 119 -12.33 -1.99 13.72
C LEU A 119 -11.98 -0.67 14.44
N GLY A 120 -10.70 -0.43 14.73
CA GLY A 120 -10.22 0.83 15.28
C GLY A 120 -10.47 2.01 14.33
N CYS A 121 -10.08 1.89 13.06
CA CYS A 121 -10.33 2.92 12.05
C CYS A 121 -11.84 3.15 11.83
N HIS A 122 -12.62 2.08 11.61
CA HIS A 122 -14.05 2.20 11.36
C HIS A 122 -14.81 2.84 12.53
N ARG A 123 -14.48 2.48 13.77
CA ARG A 123 -15.10 3.10 14.96
C ARG A 123 -14.75 4.57 15.08
N ARG A 124 -13.50 4.96 14.78
CA ARG A 124 -13.06 6.36 14.81
C ARG A 124 -13.86 7.20 13.81
N ILE A 125 -13.94 6.76 12.55
CA ILE A 125 -14.67 7.51 11.51
C ILE A 125 -16.16 7.59 11.86
N LYS A 126 -16.77 6.48 12.31
CA LYS A 126 -18.16 6.49 12.78
C LYS A 126 -18.39 7.50 13.91
N ALA A 127 -17.47 7.58 14.88
CA ALA A 127 -17.55 8.55 15.97
C ALA A 127 -17.40 9.99 15.47
N LEU A 128 -16.50 10.25 14.51
CA LEU A 128 -16.35 11.55 13.86
C LEU A 128 -17.63 11.96 13.11
N ASN A 129 -18.19 11.05 12.31
CA ASN A 129 -19.44 11.29 11.59
C ASN A 129 -20.60 11.62 12.53
N LYS A 130 -20.68 10.95 13.70
CA LYS A 130 -21.68 11.28 14.72
C LYS A 130 -21.53 12.71 15.23
N LYS A 131 -20.29 13.18 15.45
CA LYS A 131 -20.02 14.57 15.85
C LYS A 131 -20.39 15.56 14.75
N VAL A 132 -20.07 15.24 13.50
CA VAL A 132 -20.44 16.05 12.33
C VAL A 132 -21.96 16.17 12.19
N ALA A 133 -22.70 15.06 12.33
CA ALA A 133 -24.16 15.06 12.25
C ALA A 133 -24.86 15.87 13.37
N MET A 134 -24.16 16.11 14.49
CA MET A 134 -24.63 16.97 15.58
C MET A 134 -24.39 18.46 15.31
N THR A 135 -23.72 18.83 14.21
CA THR A 135 -23.55 20.23 13.80
C THR A 135 -24.78 20.72 13.00
N ILE A 136 -25.13 22.00 13.16
CA ILE A 136 -26.32 22.59 12.54
C ILE A 136 -26.11 22.64 11.01
N GLY A 137 -26.94 21.93 10.23
CA GLY A 137 -26.91 22.04 8.77
C GLY A 137 -27.35 20.82 7.94
N GLY A 138 -27.57 19.64 8.53
CA GLY A 138 -28.29 18.51 7.90
C GLY A 138 -27.63 17.80 6.71
N SER A 139 -26.64 18.40 6.05
CA SER A 139 -25.84 17.79 4.99
C SER A 139 -24.45 18.39 5.03
N ASP A 140 -23.55 17.71 5.71
CA ASP A 140 -22.18 18.16 5.88
C ASP A 140 -21.23 17.28 5.09
N ASN A 141 -20.53 17.87 4.12
CA ASN A 141 -19.52 17.19 3.30
C ASN A 141 -18.32 16.67 4.13
N ARG A 142 -18.27 16.93 5.43
CA ARG A 142 -17.31 16.34 6.38
C ARG A 142 -17.67 14.92 6.81
N VAL A 143 -18.87 14.40 6.48
CA VAL A 143 -19.21 12.99 6.71
C VAL A 143 -18.37 12.11 5.79
N ARG A 144 -17.63 11.17 6.37
CA ARG A 144 -16.73 10.27 5.64
C ARG A 144 -17.32 8.86 5.50
N PRO A 145 -17.14 8.16 4.38
CA PRO A 145 -17.50 6.75 4.28
C PRO A 145 -16.74 5.93 5.33
N THR A 146 -17.37 4.88 5.85
CA THR A 146 -16.77 4.01 6.86
C THR A 146 -17.27 2.58 6.74
N GLY A 147 -16.41 1.61 7.05
CA GLY A 147 -16.75 0.19 7.01
C GLY A 147 -17.51 -0.31 8.24
N PRO A 148 -17.71 -1.64 8.33
CA PRO A 148 -18.50 -2.26 9.38
C PRO A 148 -17.85 -2.11 10.76
N THR A 149 -18.68 -1.85 11.77
CA THR A 149 -18.26 -1.75 13.18
C THR A 149 -18.85 -2.84 14.09
N GLY A 150 -19.70 -3.72 13.54
CA GLY A 150 -20.34 -4.81 14.26
C GLY A 150 -19.79 -6.15 13.80
N CYS A 151 -19.68 -7.13 14.70
CA CYS A 151 -19.04 -8.42 14.44
C CYS A 151 -19.62 -9.11 13.20
N THR A 152 -20.94 -9.26 13.14
CA THR A 152 -21.63 -9.97 12.04
C THR A 152 -21.72 -9.17 10.74
N ARG A 153 -21.32 -7.89 10.76
CA ARG A 153 -21.25 -7.06 9.55
C ARG A 153 -19.89 -7.14 8.88
N CYS A 154 -18.90 -7.68 9.58
CA CYS A 154 -17.55 -7.95 9.05
C CYS A 154 -17.37 -9.45 8.82
N HIS A 155 -17.79 -10.27 9.79
CA HIS A 155 -17.87 -11.73 9.71
C HIS A 155 -19.32 -12.14 9.39
N PRO A 156 -19.70 -12.34 8.12
CA PRO A 156 -21.05 -12.78 7.78
C PRO A 156 -21.40 -14.11 8.48
N LYS A 157 -22.69 -14.41 8.57
CA LYS A 157 -23.18 -15.66 9.20
C LYS A 157 -22.91 -16.87 8.33
#